data_AF-A0A4Y2FIV4-F1
#
_entry.id   AF-A0A4Y2FIV4-F1
#
_cell.length_a   1.000
_cell.length_b   1.000
_cell.length_c   1.000
_cell.angle_alpha   90.00
_cell.angle_beta   90.00
_cell.angle_gamma   90.00
#
_symmetry.space_group_name_H-M   'P 1'
#
loop_
_entity.id
_entity.type
_entity.pdbx_description
1 polymer ?
#
loop_
_entity_poly.entity_id
_entity_poly.type
_entity_poly.pdbx_seq_one_letter_code
_entity_poly.pdbx_strand_id
1 'polypeptide(L)'
;MASSNSKSTNETARKIFKILLSNPRIKVSWVKAHAGNIGNERADQLAKDATQHGQPYSHTKLPKPYIKGLLRKRMLEEWQTSWKNGDTGRKIYNIMPSVSLRPTNWIREDVIFFSQHGPFPVYLKRFHLSDSDYCSCGGIGTALHYATECIYTV
;
A
#
# COMPACT_ATOMS: atom_id res chain seq x y z
N MET A 1 -43.11 0.43 2.84
CA MET A 1 -43.28 1.53 3.83
C MET A 1 -41.91 1.91 4.36
N ALA A 2 -41.59 3.19 4.47
CA ALA A 2 -40.37 3.61 5.16
C ALA A 2 -40.51 3.23 6.64
N SER A 3 -39.57 2.47 7.18
CA SER A 3 -39.50 2.15 8.61
C SER A 3 -38.45 3.03 9.27
N SER A 4 -38.68 3.42 10.53
CA SER A 4 -37.70 4.18 11.29
C SER A 4 -36.48 3.29 11.58
N ASN A 5 -35.29 3.70 11.14
CA ASN A 5 -34.04 3.05 11.54
C ASN A 5 -33.38 3.84 12.67
N SER A 6 -33.87 3.64 13.90
CA SER A 6 -33.37 4.31 15.11
C SER A 6 -31.92 3.95 15.47
N LYS A 7 -31.35 2.90 14.85
CA LYS A 7 -29.99 2.40 15.12
C LYS A 7 -28.90 3.08 14.30
N SER A 8 -29.25 3.87 13.28
CA SER A 8 -28.24 4.59 12.48
C SER A 8 -27.60 5.71 13.29
N THR A 9 -26.27 5.68 13.42
CA THR A 9 -25.46 6.75 14.02
C THR A 9 -25.23 7.91 13.05
N ASN A 10 -25.51 7.73 11.76
CA ASN A 10 -25.33 8.76 10.74
C ASN A 10 -26.49 9.79 10.78
N GLU A 11 -26.16 11.07 11.04
CA GLU A 11 -27.12 12.15 11.16
C GLU A 11 -27.92 12.40 9.87
N THR A 12 -27.25 12.39 8.71
CA THR A 12 -27.89 12.56 7.40
C THR A 12 -28.92 11.47 7.14
N ALA A 13 -28.56 10.22 7.41
CA ALA A 13 -29.49 9.10 7.27
C ALA A 13 -30.74 9.28 8.17
N ARG A 14 -30.56 9.71 9.43
CA ARG A 14 -31.67 10.00 10.35
C ARG A 14 -32.58 11.12 9.83
N LYS A 15 -32.01 12.19 9.27
CA LYS A 15 -32.77 13.28 8.64
C LYS A 15 -33.60 12.78 7.46
N ILE A 16 -33.00 11.97 6.58
CA ILE A 16 -33.70 11.36 5.44
C ILE A 16 -34.86 10.47 5.90
N PHE A 17 -34.64 9.59 6.89
CA PHE A 17 -35.71 8.74 7.42
C PHE A 17 -36.88 9.54 7.98
N LYS A 18 -36.62 10.62 8.72
CA LYS A 18 -37.69 11.51 9.22
C LYS A 18 -38.52 12.09 8.08
N ILE A 19 -37.87 12.60 7.02
CA ILE A 19 -38.56 13.16 5.85
C ILE A 19 -39.44 12.11 5.17
N LEU A 20 -38.93 10.89 4.97
CA LEU A 20 -39.69 9.81 4.34
C LEU A 20 -40.91 9.38 5.17
N LEU A 21 -40.79 9.35 6.49
CA LEU A 21 -41.91 9.02 7.40
C LEU A 21 -43.01 10.09 7.36
N SER A 22 -42.64 11.37 7.26
CA SER A 22 -43.60 12.47 7.14
C SER A 22 -44.27 12.56 5.76
N ASN A 23 -43.78 11.85 4.74
CA ASN A 23 -44.25 11.95 3.36
C ASN A 23 -44.58 10.57 2.77
N PRO A 24 -45.73 9.96 3.12
CA PRO A 24 -46.06 8.58 2.76
C PRO A 24 -46.27 8.35 1.25
N ARG A 25 -46.45 9.43 0.47
CA ARG A 25 -46.58 9.35 -0.99
C ARG A 25 -45.25 9.13 -1.71
N ILE A 26 -44.12 9.38 -1.05
CA ILE A 26 -42.79 9.18 -1.64
C ILE A 26 -42.47 7.69 -1.61
N LYS A 27 -42.21 7.12 -2.78
CA LYS A 27 -41.75 5.73 -2.94
C LYS A 27 -40.27 5.75 -3.34
N VAL A 28 -39.47 4.93 -2.66
CA VAL A 28 -38.05 4.74 -2.98
C VAL A 28 -37.86 3.36 -3.57
N SER A 29 -37.18 3.30 -4.71
CA SER A 29 -36.81 2.07 -5.41
C SER A 29 -35.36 2.13 -5.83
N TRP A 30 -34.68 0.98 -5.83
CA TRP A 30 -33.34 0.87 -6.36
C TRP A 30 -33.37 0.59 -7.86
N VAL A 31 -32.47 1.24 -8.60
CA VAL A 31 -32.22 0.99 -10.03
C VAL A 31 -30.72 0.77 -10.23
N LYS A 32 -30.37 -0.08 -11.20
CA LYS A 32 -28.97 -0.43 -11.48
C LYS A 32 -28.24 0.74 -12.15
N ALA A 33 -27.03 1.03 -11.70
CA ALA A 33 -26.14 1.99 -12.34
C ALA A 33 -25.62 1.47 -13.69
N HIS A 34 -25.37 2.38 -14.64
CA HIS A 34 -24.80 2.10 -15.97
C HIS A 34 -25.55 1.01 -16.75
N ALA A 35 -26.88 1.10 -16.76
CA ALA A 35 -27.76 0.10 -17.37
C ALA A 35 -28.72 0.68 -18.43
N GLY A 36 -28.46 1.89 -18.96
CA GLY A 36 -29.30 2.52 -19.98
C GLY A 36 -30.54 3.23 -19.46
N ASN A 37 -30.68 3.40 -18.13
CA ASN A 37 -31.81 4.15 -17.58
C ASN A 37 -31.53 5.65 -17.72
N ILE A 38 -32.18 6.30 -18.70
CA ILE A 38 -31.98 7.70 -19.08
C ILE A 38 -32.02 8.64 -17.88
N GLY A 39 -32.99 8.47 -16.97
CA GLY A 39 -33.14 9.32 -15.78
C GLY A 39 -31.97 9.16 -14.80
N ASN A 40 -31.57 7.91 -14.53
CA ASN A 40 -30.45 7.62 -13.64
C ASN A 40 -29.09 8.06 -14.23
N GLU A 41 -28.90 7.87 -15.53
CA GLU A 41 -27.69 8.31 -16.25
C GLU A 41 -27.57 9.82 -16.28
N ARG A 42 -28.68 10.53 -16.55
CA ARG A 42 -28.70 12.00 -16.46
C ARG A 42 -28.41 12.48 -15.04
N ALA A 43 -28.95 11.82 -14.01
CA ALA A 43 -28.66 12.15 -12.62
C ALA A 43 -27.18 11.94 -12.27
N ASP A 44 -26.57 10.84 -12.71
CA ASP A 44 -25.14 10.55 -12.52
C ASP A 44 -24.25 11.58 -13.25
N GLN A 45 -24.60 11.94 -14.48
CA GLN A 45 -23.90 12.97 -15.24
C GLN A 45 -23.97 14.34 -14.54
N LEU A 46 -25.16 14.76 -14.09
CA LEU A 46 -25.32 16.01 -13.34
C LEU A 46 -24.52 16.01 -12.03
N ALA A 47 -24.49 14.87 -11.32
CA ALA A 47 -23.69 14.74 -10.11
C ALA A 47 -22.18 14.88 -10.41
N LYS A 48 -21.69 14.27 -11.50
CA LYS A 48 -20.30 14.41 -11.97
C LYS A 48 -19.96 15.84 -12.38
N ASP A 49 -20.82 16.49 -13.14
CA ASP A 49 -20.62 17.88 -13.57
C ASP A 49 -20.54 18.81 -12.36
N ALA A 50 -21.38 18.58 -11.34
CA ALA A 50 -21.34 19.33 -10.08
C ALA A 50 -20.03 19.12 -9.30
N THR A 51 -19.34 17.97 -9.43
CA THR A 51 -18.01 17.79 -8.82
C THR A 51 -16.90 18.59 -9.50
N GLN A 52 -17.06 18.89 -10.79
CA GLN A 52 -16.06 19.63 -11.58
C GLN A 52 -16.31 21.14 -11.57
N HIS A 53 -17.58 21.55 -11.64
CA HIS A 53 -17.98 22.95 -11.84
C HIS A 53 -18.81 23.52 -10.69
N GLY A 54 -19.13 22.73 -9.67
CA GLY A 54 -19.89 23.18 -8.51
C GLY A 54 -19.08 24.11 -7.60
N GLN A 55 -19.78 24.87 -6.75
CA GLN A 55 -19.12 25.63 -5.71
C GLN A 55 -18.38 24.66 -4.74
N PRO A 56 -17.11 24.92 -4.41
CA PRO A 56 -16.40 24.09 -3.45
C PRO A 56 -17.15 24.09 -2.13
N TYR A 57 -17.62 22.92 -1.69
CA TYR A 57 -18.22 22.78 -0.38
C TYR A 57 -17.12 22.94 0.67
N SER A 58 -17.03 24.13 1.26
CA SER A 58 -15.91 24.56 2.13
C SER A 58 -15.78 23.75 3.43
N HIS A 59 -16.78 22.94 3.79
CA HIS A 59 -16.85 22.24 5.07
C HIS A 59 -16.77 20.70 5.03
N THR A 60 -16.55 20.08 3.87
CA THR A 60 -16.33 18.62 3.85
C THR A 60 -14.92 18.28 4.31
N LYS A 61 -14.79 17.77 5.55
CA LYS A 61 -13.55 17.16 6.02
C LYS A 61 -13.16 16.05 5.05
N LEU A 62 -11.92 16.08 4.55
CA LEU A 62 -11.39 15.04 3.67
C LEU A 62 -11.55 13.67 4.36
N PRO A 63 -12.10 12.65 3.66
CA PRO A 63 -12.23 11.32 4.24
C PRO A 63 -10.87 10.79 4.69
N LYS A 64 -10.80 10.19 5.88
CA LYS A 64 -9.57 9.55 6.38
C LYS A 64 -8.94 8.56 5.38
N PRO A 65 -9.71 7.73 4.64
CA PRO A 65 -9.14 6.85 3.62
C PRO A 65 -8.45 7.61 2.48
N TYR A 66 -8.99 8.78 2.08
CA TYR A 66 -8.40 9.62 1.04
C TYR A 66 -7.04 10.16 1.49
N ILE A 67 -6.98 10.75 2.70
CA ILE A 67 -5.71 11.24 3.27
C ILE A 67 -4.69 10.11 3.40
N LYS A 68 -5.10 8.94 3.92
CA LYS A 68 -4.22 7.77 3.99
C LYS A 68 -3.71 7.33 2.62
N GLY A 69 -4.55 7.36 1.60
CA GLY A 69 -4.16 7.05 0.22
C GLY A 69 -3.11 8.00 -0.32
N LEU A 70 -3.30 9.31 -0.12
CA LEU A 70 -2.32 10.34 -0.51
C LEU A 70 -0.99 10.15 0.19
N LEU A 71 -0.99 9.96 1.52
CA LEU A 71 0.23 9.75 2.30
C LEU A 71 0.97 8.48 1.85
N ARG A 72 0.25 7.38 1.64
CA ARG A 72 0.83 6.11 1.18
C ARG A 72 1.46 6.25 -0.21
N LYS A 73 0.82 7.00 -1.12
CA LYS A 73 1.36 7.29 -2.45
C LYS A 73 2.68 8.06 -2.36
N ARG A 74 2.69 9.20 -1.63
CA ARG A 74 3.89 10.01 -1.44
C ARG A 74 5.03 9.22 -0.79
N MET A 75 4.74 8.48 0.28
CA MET A 75 5.71 7.62 0.95
C MET A 75 6.34 6.60 -0.01
N LEU A 76 5.56 5.97 -0.90
CA LEU A 76 6.10 5.03 -1.87
C LEU A 76 6.97 5.70 -2.93
N GLU A 77 6.60 6.87 -3.41
CA GLU A 77 7.38 7.65 -4.38
C GLU A 77 8.73 8.09 -3.79
N GLU A 78 8.72 8.60 -2.56
CA GLU A 78 9.93 8.95 -1.82
C GLU A 78 10.80 7.72 -1.57
N TRP A 79 10.22 6.63 -1.08
CA TRP A 79 10.97 5.39 -0.82
C TRP A 79 11.57 4.81 -2.12
N GLN A 80 10.83 4.81 -3.22
CA GLN A 80 11.35 4.36 -4.52
C GLN A 80 12.50 5.23 -5.01
N THR A 81 12.41 6.55 -4.79
CA THR A 81 13.47 7.50 -5.17
C THR A 81 14.74 7.25 -4.36
N SER A 82 14.61 7.09 -3.03
CA SER A 82 15.73 6.69 -2.17
C SER A 82 16.30 5.34 -2.57
N TRP A 83 15.46 4.36 -2.92
CA TRP A 83 15.92 3.04 -3.34
C TRP A 83 16.70 3.06 -4.66
N LYS A 84 16.27 3.89 -5.60
CA LYS A 84 16.95 4.08 -6.90
C LYS A 84 18.32 4.73 -6.72
N ASN A 85 18.39 5.79 -5.92
CA ASN A 85 19.57 6.65 -5.80
C ASN A 85 20.51 6.25 -4.67
N GLY A 86 20.07 5.37 -3.76
CA GLY A 86 20.87 4.87 -2.65
C GLY A 86 22.01 3.96 -3.10
N ASP A 87 23.10 4.01 -2.33
CA ASP A 87 24.33 3.24 -2.48
C ASP A 87 24.36 1.96 -1.64
N THR A 88 23.49 1.85 -0.64
CA THR A 88 23.32 0.65 0.18
C THR A 88 22.38 -0.37 -0.49
N GLY A 89 22.57 -1.65 -0.18
CA GLY A 89 21.65 -2.71 -0.66
C GLY A 89 21.64 -2.96 -2.17
N ARG A 90 22.64 -2.47 -2.94
CA ARG A 90 22.66 -2.55 -4.41
C ARG A 90 22.50 -3.96 -4.98
N LYS A 91 23.03 -4.98 -4.29
CA LYS A 91 22.83 -6.39 -4.69
C LYS A 91 21.34 -6.77 -4.68
N ILE A 92 20.60 -6.34 -3.67
CA ILE A 92 19.15 -6.56 -3.59
C ILE A 92 18.42 -5.70 -4.63
N TYR A 93 18.84 -4.46 -4.86
CA TYR A 93 18.24 -3.60 -5.90
C TYR A 93 18.28 -4.26 -7.28
N ASN A 94 19.38 -4.92 -7.63
CA ASN A 94 19.51 -5.59 -8.92
C ASN A 94 18.51 -6.74 -9.10
N ILE A 95 18.00 -7.32 -8.02
CA ILE A 95 16.97 -8.37 -8.02
C ILE A 95 15.57 -7.75 -7.90
N MET A 96 15.44 -6.70 -7.09
CA MET A 96 14.17 -6.04 -6.76
C MET A 96 14.31 -4.52 -6.90
N PRO A 97 14.24 -3.99 -8.13
CA PRO A 97 14.46 -2.56 -8.38
C PRO A 97 13.29 -1.70 -7.91
N SER A 98 12.12 -2.30 -7.68
CA SER A 98 10.90 -1.61 -7.27
C SER A 98 10.52 -1.92 -5.83
N VAL A 99 10.21 -0.87 -5.06
CA VAL A 99 9.70 -1.01 -3.70
C VAL A 99 8.24 -1.46 -3.73
N SER A 100 7.85 -2.28 -2.77
CA SER A 100 6.50 -2.80 -2.67
C SER A 100 6.09 -2.94 -1.21
N LEU A 101 4.80 -2.75 -0.94
CA LEU A 101 4.20 -3.03 0.36
C LEU A 101 3.65 -4.45 0.45
N ARG A 102 3.70 -5.19 -0.65
CA ARG A 102 3.41 -6.62 -0.65
C ARG A 102 4.69 -7.36 -0.25
N PRO A 103 4.63 -8.25 0.75
CA PRO A 103 5.77 -9.06 1.09
C PRO A 103 6.15 -9.94 -0.10
N THR A 104 7.45 -10.14 -0.27
CA THR A 104 7.99 -11.07 -1.25
C THR A 104 8.00 -12.48 -0.64
N ASN A 105 7.78 -13.50 -1.46
CA ASN A 105 7.79 -14.90 -1.02
C ASN A 105 9.22 -15.46 -0.78
N TRP A 106 10.15 -14.62 -0.32
CA TRP A 106 11.51 -15.06 0.01
C TRP A 106 11.48 -15.87 1.30
N ILE A 107 12.11 -17.04 1.29
CA ILE A 107 12.31 -17.82 2.51
C ILE A 107 13.44 -17.19 3.34
N ARG A 108 13.58 -17.64 4.59
CA ARG A 108 14.57 -17.08 5.53
C ARG A 108 15.99 -17.14 4.96
N GLU A 109 16.31 -18.24 4.29
CA GLU A 109 17.60 -18.54 3.69
C GLU A 109 17.92 -17.56 2.56
N ASP A 110 16.94 -17.25 1.69
CA ASP A 110 17.08 -16.23 0.63
C ASP A 110 17.39 -14.86 1.23
N VAL A 111 16.66 -14.48 2.28
CA VAL A 111 16.86 -13.19 2.95
C VAL A 111 18.28 -13.11 3.51
N ILE A 112 18.74 -14.14 4.22
CA ILE A 112 20.10 -14.24 4.78
C ILE A 112 21.15 -14.15 3.66
N PHE A 113 20.96 -14.93 2.59
CA PHE A 113 21.90 -15.02 1.48
C PHE A 113 22.04 -13.69 0.72
N PHE A 114 20.93 -13.13 0.23
CA PHE A 114 20.95 -11.93 -0.62
C PHE A 114 21.26 -10.65 0.15
N SER A 115 20.86 -10.57 1.42
CA SER A 115 21.23 -9.44 2.26
C SER A 115 22.68 -9.56 2.79
N GLN A 116 23.29 -10.75 2.67
CA GLN A 116 24.53 -11.12 3.34
C GLN A 116 24.45 -10.91 4.87
N HIS A 117 23.26 -11.02 5.46
CA HIS A 117 23.10 -11.03 6.91
C HIS A 117 23.27 -12.45 7.43
N GLY A 118 24.06 -12.66 8.48
CA GLY A 118 24.22 -13.97 9.09
C GLY A 118 25.66 -14.26 9.53
N PRO A 119 26.02 -15.53 9.74
CA PRO A 119 27.33 -15.94 10.24
C PRO A 119 28.42 -15.89 9.14
N PHE A 120 28.39 -14.87 8.29
CA PHE A 120 29.39 -14.68 7.24
C PHE A 120 30.51 -13.77 7.76
N PRO A 121 31.80 -14.11 7.61
CA PRO A 121 32.92 -13.29 8.08
C PRO A 121 32.83 -11.80 7.68
N VAL A 122 32.45 -11.52 6.42
CA VAL A 122 32.25 -10.13 5.94
C VAL A 122 31.19 -9.39 6.75
N TYR A 123 30.09 -10.06 7.07
CA TYR A 123 29.02 -9.49 7.88
C TYR A 123 29.49 -9.23 9.31
N LEU A 124 30.13 -10.21 9.93
CA LEU A 124 30.60 -10.13 11.31
C LEU A 124 31.63 -9.01 11.47
N LYS A 125 32.58 -8.89 10.54
CA LYS A 125 33.57 -7.78 10.55
C LYS A 125 32.94 -6.41 10.40
N ARG A 126 31.96 -6.26 9.50
CA ARG A 126 31.22 -5.00 9.31
C ARG A 126 30.54 -4.52 10.60
N PHE A 127 30.10 -5.45 11.45
CA PHE A 127 29.45 -5.15 12.73
C PHE A 127 30.39 -5.25 13.93
N HIS A 128 31.71 -5.33 13.70
CA HIS A 128 32.72 -5.42 14.76
C HIS A 128 32.54 -6.63 15.70
N LEU A 129 31.99 -7.72 15.17
CA LEU A 129 31.83 -9.01 15.87
C LEU A 129 32.99 -9.98 15.57
N SER A 130 33.84 -9.63 14.61
CA SER A 130 35.04 -10.37 14.19
C SER A 130 36.07 -9.38 13.65
N ASP A 131 37.35 -9.69 13.79
CA ASP A 131 38.45 -8.88 13.25
C ASP A 131 38.75 -9.20 11.76
N SER A 132 38.27 -10.36 11.28
CA SER A 132 38.55 -10.86 9.93
C SER A 132 37.28 -11.09 9.11
N ASP A 133 37.38 -10.76 7.83
CA ASP A 133 36.40 -11.00 6.76
C ASP A 133 36.76 -12.22 5.91
N TYR A 134 37.85 -12.92 6.25
CA TYR A 134 38.30 -14.10 5.54
C TYR A 134 37.59 -15.37 6.03
N CYS A 135 37.30 -16.25 5.08
CA CYS A 135 36.96 -17.65 5.31
C CYS A 135 38.24 -18.42 5.70
N SER A 136 38.08 -19.54 6.40
CA SER A 136 39.18 -20.46 6.75
C SER A 136 39.95 -21.01 5.54
N CYS A 137 39.37 -20.96 4.33
CA CYS A 137 40.07 -21.34 3.09
C CYS A 137 40.93 -20.21 2.51
N GLY A 138 40.98 -19.03 3.15
CA GLY A 138 41.72 -17.87 2.67
C GLY A 138 40.97 -16.95 1.71
N GLY A 139 39.75 -17.31 1.28
CA GLY A 139 38.88 -16.44 0.47
C GLY A 139 38.10 -15.43 1.30
N ILE A 140 37.39 -14.48 0.65
CA ILE A 140 36.53 -13.52 1.34
C ILE A 140 35.22 -14.21 1.73
N GLY A 141 34.91 -14.25 3.03
CA GLY A 141 33.77 -14.97 3.60
C GLY A 141 32.41 -14.30 3.37
N THR A 142 31.97 -14.21 2.11
CA THR A 142 30.60 -13.83 1.73
C THR A 142 29.71 -15.06 1.57
N ALA A 143 28.39 -14.88 1.60
CA ALA A 143 27.43 -15.94 1.29
C ALA A 143 27.68 -16.57 -0.09
N LEU A 144 27.99 -15.75 -1.11
CA LEU A 144 28.26 -16.21 -2.46
C LEU A 144 29.52 -17.08 -2.51
N HIS A 145 30.59 -16.68 -1.83
CA HIS A 145 31.83 -17.46 -1.74
C HIS A 145 31.57 -18.88 -1.22
N TYR A 146 30.81 -19.03 -0.13
CA TYR A 146 30.45 -20.34 0.39
C TYR A 146 29.57 -21.15 -0.58
N ALA A 147 28.74 -20.50 -1.40
CA ALA A 147 27.90 -21.21 -2.35
C ALA A 147 28.62 -21.63 -3.64
N THR A 148 29.71 -20.96 -4.03
CA THR A 148 30.28 -21.14 -5.38
C THR A 148 31.78 -21.36 -5.44
N GLU A 149 32.55 -21.07 -4.38
CA GLU A 149 34.02 -21.00 -4.46
C GLU A 149 34.75 -21.72 -3.32
N CYS A 150 34.15 -21.78 -2.13
CA CYS A 150 34.83 -22.29 -0.95
C CYS A 150 35.02 -23.82 -1.01
N ILE A 151 36.27 -24.26 -1.03
CA ILE A 151 36.67 -25.69 -1.08
C ILE A 151 36.10 -26.55 0.05
N TYR A 152 35.59 -25.95 1.12
CA TYR A 152 35.02 -26.67 2.26
C TYR A 152 33.50 -26.83 2.18
N THR A 153 32.84 -26.17 1.23
CA THR A 153 31.38 -26.21 1.09
C THR A 153 30.91 -26.55 -0.32
N VAL A 154 31.79 -26.48 -1.33
CA VAL A 154 31.54 -27.00 -2.68
C VAL A 154 31.94 -28.45 -2.86
#